data_AF-A0A352JJ36-F1
#
_entry.id   AF-A0A352JJ36-F1
#
_cell.length_a   1.000
_cell.length_b   1.000
_cell.length_c   1.000
_cell.angle_alpha   90.00
_cell.angle_beta   90.00
_cell.angle_gamma   90.00
#
_symmetry.space_group_name_H-M   'P 1'
#
loop_
_entity.id
_entity.type
_entity.pdbx_description
1 polymer ?
#
loop_
_entity_poly.entity_id
_entity_poly.type
_entity_poly.pdbx_seq_one_letter_code
_entity_poly.pdbx_strand_id
1 'polypeptide(L)' 'QLQEQYITNAQGDRIAVILDITAYQNLLEEMDEFLCWKGYQQAVEETDPELANGDFVTLDHYLANEA' A
#
# COMPACT_ATOMS: atom_id res chain seq x y z
N GLN A 1 19.76 3.37 -21.05
CA GLN A 1 19.27 4.58 -20.39
C GLN A 1 17.91 4.89 -21.01
N LEU A 2 16.81 4.59 -20.31
CA LEU A 2 15.46 4.91 -20.80
C LEU A 2 15.30 6.43 -20.72
N GLN A 3 15.06 7.07 -21.86
CA GLN A 3 14.77 8.50 -21.92
C GLN A 3 13.29 8.67 -21.57
N GLU A 4 13.00 9.13 -20.35
CA GLU A 4 11.63 9.40 -19.92
C GLU A 4 10.99 10.44 -20.85
N GLN A 5 9.82 10.12 -21.39
CA GLN A 5 9.05 11.00 -22.25
C GLN A 5 7.86 11.56 -21.48
N TYR A 6 7.59 12.85 -21.64
CA TYR A 6 6.55 13.55 -20.89
C TYR A 6 5.54 14.20 -21.84
N ILE A 7 4.28 14.19 -21.45
CA ILE A 7 3.23 15.02 -22.04
C ILE A 7 3.20 16.33 -21.26
N THR A 8 3.26 17.46 -21.95
CA THR A 8 3.23 18.80 -21.33
C THR A 8 1.96 19.56 -21.69
N ASN A 9 1.49 20.44 -20.79
CA ASN A 9 0.41 21.37 -21.07
C ASN A 9 0.89 22.57 -21.94
N ALA A 10 -0.01 23.52 -22.23
CA ALA A 10 0.30 24.70 -23.04
C ALA A 10 1.31 25.66 -22.37
N GLN A 11 1.48 25.57 -21.05
CA GLN A 11 2.41 26.36 -20.25
C GLN A 11 3.81 25.69 -20.18
N GLY A 12 3.94 24.46 -20.68
CA GLY A 12 5.17 23.67 -20.64
C GLY A 12 5.30 22.79 -19.39
N ASP A 13 4.29 22.76 -18.51
CA ASP A 13 4.32 21.90 -17.32
C ASP A 13 4.07 20.44 -17.71
N ARG A 14 4.82 19.52 -17.09
CA ARG A 14 4.66 18.07 -17.29
C ARG A 14 3.39 17.60 -16.58
N ILE A 15 2.48 17.00 -17.32
CA ILE A 15 1.19 16.52 -16.80
C ILE A 15 1.03 15.00 -16.86
N ALA A 16 1.87 14.32 -17.65
CA ALA A 16 1.93 12.85 -17.67
C ALA A 16 3.32 12.38 -18.14
N VAL A 17 3.63 11.12 -17.83
CA VAL A 17 4.82 10.41 -18.32
C VAL A 17 4.37 9.26 -19.24
N ILE A 18 5.10 9.06 -20.34
CA ILE A 18 4.92 7.94 -21.23
C ILE A 18 5.93 6.87 -20.80
N LEU A 19 5.41 5.71 -20.42
CA LEU A 19 6.20 4.54 -20.03
C LEU A 19 6.04 3.45 -21.09
N ASP A 20 7.10 2.67 -21.30
CA ASP A 20 6.92 1.39 -21.95
C ASP A 20 6.11 0.46 -21.05
N ILE A 21 5.44 -0.53 -21.66
CA ILE A 21 4.50 -1.39 -20.95
C ILE A 21 5.18 -2.18 -19.83
N THR A 22 6.44 -2.57 -20.00
CA THR A 22 7.20 -3.31 -18.99
C THR A 22 7.52 -2.42 -17.80
N ALA A 23 7.96 -1.19 -18.04
CA ALA A 23 8.19 -0.21 -16.97
C ALA A 23 6.91 0.11 -16.20
N TYR A 24 5.77 0.22 -16.89
CA TYR A 24 4.48 0.41 -16.24
C TYR A 24 4.09 -0.78 -15.35
N GLN A 25 4.27 -2.02 -15.83
CA GLN A 25 3.96 -3.23 -15.05
C GLN A 25 4.84 -3.34 -13.81
N ASN A 26 6.15 -3.13 -13.94
CA ASN A 26 7.07 -3.13 -12.79
C ASN A 26 6.67 -2.07 -11.76
N LEU A 27 6.28 -0.87 -12.21
CA LEU A 27 5.82 0.19 -11.31
C LEU A 27 4.55 -0.22 -10.53
N LEU A 28 3.63 -0.95 -11.16
CA LEU A 28 2.44 -1.46 -10.46
C LEU A 28 2.80 -2.49 -9.39
N GLU A 29 3.74 -3.40 -9.69
CA GLU A 29 4.21 -4.40 -8.73
C GLU A 29 4.89 -3.74 -7.53
N GLU A 30 5.81 -2.79 -7.77
CA GLU A 30 6.48 -2.03 -6.70
C GLU A 30 5.47 -1.23 -5.86
N MET A 31 4.44 -0.67 -6.50
CA MET A 31 3.39 0.07 -5.79
C MET A 31 2.53 -0.84 -4.92
N ASP A 32 2.23 -2.07 -5.36
CA ASP A 32 1.49 -3.05 -4.57
C ASP A 32 2.28 -3.48 -3.32
N GLU A 33 3.58 -3.78 -3.49
CA GLU A 33 4.48 -4.09 -2.38
C GLU A 33 4.56 -2.93 -1.37
N PHE A 34 4.69 -1.70 -1.86
CA PHE A 34 4.72 -0.51 -1.01
C PHE A 34 3.41 -0.32 -0.24
N LEU A 35 2.26 -0.52 -0.88
CA LEU A 35 0.95 -0.40 -0.23
C LEU A 35 0.73 -1.50 0.81
N CYS A 36 1.17 -2.73 0.56
CA CYS A 36 1.18 -3.80 1.55
C CYS A 36 2.03 -3.43 2.78
N TRP A 37 3.26 -2.95 2.55
CA TRP A 37 4.13 -2.51 3.65
C TRP A 37 3.48 -1.38 4.46
N LYS A 38 2.90 -0.39 3.79
CA LYS A 38 2.22 0.73 4.45
C LYS A 38 1.00 0.27 5.24
N GLY A 39 0.19 -0.63 4.68
CA GLY A 39 -0.96 -1.22 5.37
C GLY A 39 -0.55 -1.98 6.62
N TYR A 40 0.55 -2.72 6.56
CA TYR A 40 1.11 -3.38 7.75
C TYR A 40 1.58 -2.38 8.81
N GLN A 41 2.29 -1.30 8.43
CA GLN A 41 2.69 -0.27 9.39
C GLN A 41 1.48 0.37 10.08
N GLN A 42 0.44 0.70 9.31
CA GLN A 42 -0.80 1.23 9.87
C GLN A 42 -1.47 0.23 10.82
N ALA A 43 -1.57 -1.05 10.44
CA ALA A 43 -2.14 -2.07 11.30
C ALA A 43 -1.37 -2.22 12.61
N VAL A 44 -0.04 -2.14 12.59
CA VAL A 44 0.78 -2.14 13.82
C VAL A 44 0.45 -0.92 14.70
N GLU A 45 0.42 0.28 14.12
CA GLU A 45 0.09 1.51 14.86
C GLU A 45 -1.31 1.47 15.50
N GLU A 46 -2.28 0.84 14.84
CA GLU A 46 -3.66 0.68 15.31
C GLU A 46 -3.79 -0.44 16.35
N THR A 47 -3.11 -1.58 16.16
CA THR A 47 -3.25 -2.77 17.02
C THR A 47 -2.41 -2.69 18.30
N ASP A 48 -1.25 -2.03 18.30
CA ASP A 48 -0.43 -1.83 19.50
C ASP A 48 -1.22 -1.24 20.69
N PRO A 49 -2.01 -0.16 20.53
CA PRO A 49 -2.83 0.35 21.63
C PRO A 49 -3.99 -0.58 22.00
N GLU A 50 -4.62 -1.29 21.05
CA GLU A 50 -5.67 -2.27 21.34
C GLU A 50 -5.14 -3.39 22.25
N LEU A 51 -3.95 -3.90 21.94
CA LEU A 51 -3.26 -4.90 22.78
C LEU A 51 -2.94 -4.35 24.17
N ALA A 52 -2.43 -3.12 24.27
CA ALA A 52 -2.12 -2.49 25.55
C ALA A 52 -3.37 -2.25 26.41
N ASN A 53 -4.51 -1.98 25.78
CA ASN A 53 -5.80 -1.77 26.46
C ASN A 53 -6.53 -3.08 26.81
N GLY A 54 -6.07 -4.21 26.29
CA GLY A 54 -6.75 -5.50 26.48
C GLY A 54 -7.92 -5.73 25.51
N ASP A 55 -8.02 -4.94 24.44
CA ASP A 55 -9.08 -4.98 23.43
C ASP A 55 -8.84 -6.10 22.40
N PHE A 56 -8.66 -7.33 22.87
CA PHE A 56 -8.42 -8.50 22.03
C PHE A 56 -9.27 -9.69 22.44
N VAL A 57 -9.56 -10.55 21.47
CA VAL A 57 -10.26 -11.83 21.68
C VAL A 57 -9.24 -12.96 21.67
N THR A 58 -9.26 -13.81 22.71
CA THR A 58 -8.45 -15.02 22.73
C THR A 58 -9.07 -16.11 21.86
N LEU A 59 -8.24 -17.02 21.35
CA LEU A 59 -8.73 -18.16 20.58
C LEU A 59 -9.75 -19.00 21.38
N ASP A 60 -9.50 -19.23 22.67
CA ASP A 60 -10.43 -19.96 23.54
C ASP A 60 -11.79 -19.25 23.66
N HIS A 61 -11.79 -17.92 23.82
CA HIS A 61 -13.03 -17.13 23.87
C HIS A 61 -13.79 -17.16 22.54
N TYR A 62 -13.07 -17.10 21.41
CA TYR A 62 -13.68 -17.22 20.09
C TYR A 62 -14.34 -18.59 19.88
N LEU A 63 -13.59 -19.67 20.15
CA LEU A 63 -14.07 -21.04 19.99
C LEU A 63 -15.25 -21.39 20.93
N ALA A 64 -15.30 -20.80 22.12
CA ALA A 64 -16.40 -21.00 23.06
C ALA A 64 -17.70 -20.28 22.65
N ASN A 65 -17.63 -19.26 21.78
CA ASN A 65 -18.78 -18.46 21.36
C ASN A 65 -19.27 -18.73 19.92
N GLU A 66 -18.48 -19.43 19.10
CA GLU A 66 -18.89 -19.90 17.77
C GLU A 66 -19.49 -21.32 17.75
N ALA A 67 -19.54 -22.00 18.91
CA ALA A 67 -20.15 -23.32 19.12
C ALA A 67 -21.57 -23.24 19.68
#